data_AF-A0A2V8K9E7-F1
#
_entry.id   AF-A0A2V8K9E7-F1
#
_cell.length_a   1.000
_cell.length_b   1.000
_cell.length_c   1.000
_cell.angle_alpha   90.00
_cell.angle_beta   90.00
_cell.angle_gamma   90.00
#
_symmetry.space_group_name_H-M   'P 1'
#
loop_
_entity.id
_entity.type
_entity.pdbx_description
1 polymer ?
#
loop_
_entity_poly.entity_id
_entity_poly.type
_entity_poly.pdbx_seq_one_letter_code
_entity_poly.pdbx_strand_id
1 'polypeptide(L)'
;MRAIGLKLVVVGFVVTQVLTQNVRAQQAPDVSQLVLPGGPVQTNLTPRIFGLGGDSQVVVQLVDAPLAVAHGKNAKQVGGKLSPAQQRDYLVQLGQKQDTLLAQIRNLRGRDLGKLSKALNAVVVTIAASQVPAVAALPGVRTVRQLHDYQLDLSETVPYIGATAVQNVGFNGAGVRVAVLDTGIDYTHKFFGGPGTAAAYTAAYGTTTADTRNTTTDGLFPTAKVVGGFDFVGERWPSGPLAPDPDPIDCGPSVIAAPCAGGHGTHVADIIAGNDGASHKGVAPGALLYAVKVCSAVSTSCSGLARPR
;
A
#
# COMPACT_ATOMS: atom_id res chain seq x y z
N MET A 1 88.04 -5.08 4.89
CA MET A 1 87.63 -3.66 4.70
C MET A 1 86.11 -3.61 4.53
N ARG A 2 85.48 -2.66 5.24
CA ARG A 2 84.08 -2.17 5.13
C ARG A 2 82.97 -3.14 5.53
N ALA A 3 81.85 -2.75 6.14
CA ALA A 3 81.48 -1.72 7.12
C ALA A 3 80.06 -2.13 7.56
N ILE A 4 79.81 -2.24 8.88
CA ILE A 4 78.52 -2.66 9.44
C ILE A 4 77.58 -1.44 9.44
N GLY A 5 76.45 -1.55 8.73
CA GLY A 5 75.39 -0.54 8.70
C GLY A 5 74.19 -0.97 9.55
N LEU A 6 74.06 -0.35 10.72
CA LEU A 6 72.94 -0.48 11.65
C LEU A 6 71.68 0.18 11.07
N LYS A 7 70.60 -0.58 10.85
CA LYS A 7 69.26 -0.01 10.60
C LYS A 7 68.38 -0.21 11.83
N LEU A 8 68.15 0.90 12.51
CA LEU A 8 67.21 1.09 13.61
C LEU A 8 65.78 0.94 13.07
N VAL A 9 65.01 -0.05 13.56
CA VAL A 9 63.56 -0.13 13.32
C VAL A 9 62.86 0.31 14.60
N VAL A 10 62.24 1.48 14.57
CA VAL A 10 61.43 2.01 15.66
C VAL A 10 60.07 1.32 15.62
N VAL A 11 59.78 0.50 16.63
CA VAL A 11 58.44 -0.07 16.88
C VAL A 11 57.62 1.01 17.59
N GLY A 12 56.76 1.69 16.84
CA GLY A 12 55.79 2.63 17.38
C GLY A 12 54.59 1.90 17.97
N PHE A 13 54.52 1.83 19.30
CA PHE A 13 53.32 1.44 20.03
C PHE A 13 52.29 2.58 19.94
N VAL A 14 51.25 2.43 19.11
CA VAL A 14 50.08 3.30 19.15
C VAL A 14 49.11 2.72 20.16
N VAL A 15 49.09 3.30 21.36
CA VAL A 15 48.04 3.06 22.35
C VAL A 15 46.80 3.81 21.88
N THR A 16 45.90 3.13 21.17
CA THR A 16 44.59 3.69 20.84
C THR A 16 43.71 3.63 22.09
N GLN A 17 43.54 4.77 22.77
CA GLN A 17 42.52 4.90 23.80
C GLN A 17 41.15 4.63 23.17
N VAL A 18 40.48 3.56 23.62
CA VAL A 18 39.07 3.30 23.30
C VAL A 18 38.24 4.32 24.05
N LEU A 19 37.92 5.44 23.41
CA LEU A 19 36.83 6.30 23.84
C LEU A 19 35.52 5.53 23.59
N THR A 20 35.00 4.87 24.62
CA THR A 20 33.62 4.39 24.66
C THR A 20 32.68 5.60 24.59
N GLN A 21 32.34 6.03 23.38
CA GLN A 21 31.20 6.92 23.18
C GLN A 21 29.94 6.10 23.37
N ASN A 22 29.27 6.32 24.50
CA ASN A 22 27.89 5.90 24.72
C ASN A 22 27.00 6.61 23.70
N VAL A 23 26.84 6.02 22.51
CA VAL A 23 25.80 6.42 21.56
C VAL A 23 24.48 5.96 22.18
N ARG A 24 23.85 6.84 22.96
CA ARG A 24 22.43 6.72 23.27
C ARG A 24 21.71 6.71 21.92
N ALA A 25 21.15 5.56 21.55
CA ALA A 25 20.18 5.48 20.46
C ALA A 25 19.09 6.51 20.76
N GLN A 26 19.09 7.61 20.03
CA GLN A 26 18.08 8.64 20.16
C GLN A 26 16.81 8.00 19.60
N GLN A 27 15.93 7.54 20.49
CA GLN A 27 14.63 6.98 20.14
C GLN A 27 13.96 7.95 19.16
N ALA A 28 13.70 7.48 17.93
CA ALA A 28 12.89 8.22 16.99
C ALA A 28 11.56 8.56 17.68
N PRO A 29 11.05 9.80 17.53
CA PRO A 29 9.83 10.20 18.21
C PRO A 29 8.68 9.25 17.86
N ASP A 30 7.99 8.76 18.90
CA ASP A 30 6.84 7.90 18.73
C ASP A 30 5.68 8.69 18.10
N VAL A 31 5.53 8.52 16.78
CA VAL A 31 4.46 9.16 16.00
C VAL A 31 3.13 8.39 16.07
N SER A 32 3.02 7.35 16.90
CA SER A 32 1.75 6.61 17.13
C SER A 32 0.62 7.51 17.62
N GLN A 33 0.94 8.70 18.12
CA GLN A 33 -0.01 9.70 18.62
C GLN A 33 -0.40 10.76 17.59
N LEU A 34 0.11 10.74 16.35
CA LEU A 34 -0.35 11.59 15.25
C LEU A 34 -1.71 11.15 14.66
N VAL A 35 -2.55 10.56 15.51
CA VAL A 35 -3.95 10.28 15.22
C VAL A 35 -4.68 11.61 15.22
N LEU A 36 -5.24 11.99 14.06
CA LEU A 36 -6.23 13.06 13.98
C LEU A 36 -7.31 12.79 15.04
N PRO A 37 -7.55 13.70 16.00
CA PRO A 37 -8.47 13.45 17.10
C PRO A 37 -9.87 13.18 16.54
N GLY A 38 -10.30 11.92 16.67
CA GLY A 38 -11.68 11.52 16.44
C GLY A 38 -12.54 12.08 17.57
N GLY A 39 -12.97 13.33 17.41
CA GLY A 39 -13.98 13.94 18.28
C GLY A 39 -15.30 13.15 18.25
N PRO A 40 -16.24 13.45 19.15
CA PRO A 40 -17.56 12.81 19.15
C PRO A 40 -18.28 13.12 17.83
N VAL A 41 -18.34 12.14 16.93
CA VAL A 41 -19.02 12.26 15.65
C VAL A 41 -20.47 11.84 15.86
N GLN A 42 -21.35 12.84 15.96
CA GLN A 42 -22.76 12.68 15.64
C GLN A 42 -22.87 12.06 14.23
N THR A 43 -23.96 11.37 13.90
CA THR A 43 -24.21 10.80 12.58
C THR A 43 -24.13 11.88 11.49
N ASN A 44 -22.91 12.18 11.03
CA ASN A 44 -22.65 13.28 10.12
C ASN A 44 -22.86 12.77 8.70
N LEU A 45 -24.07 12.97 8.20
CA LEU A 45 -24.31 12.99 6.76
C LEU A 45 -23.46 14.12 6.18
N THR A 46 -22.48 13.81 5.34
CA THR A 46 -21.72 14.86 4.64
C THR A 46 -22.68 15.66 3.74
N PRO A 47 -22.82 16.99 3.91
CA PRO A 47 -23.83 17.81 3.21
C PRO A 47 -23.73 17.84 1.68
N ARG A 48 -22.64 17.32 1.09
CA ARG A 48 -22.44 17.30 -0.37
C ARG A 48 -23.03 16.09 -1.09
N ILE A 49 -23.60 15.12 -0.38
CA ILE A 49 -24.25 13.94 -1.01
C ILE A 49 -25.57 14.33 -1.72
N PHE A 50 -26.18 15.46 -1.33
CA PHE A 50 -27.56 15.83 -1.68
C PHE A 50 -27.75 16.53 -3.04
N GLY A 51 -26.71 16.65 -3.87
CA GLY A 51 -26.73 17.51 -5.06
C GLY A 51 -26.85 16.83 -6.42
N LEU A 52 -26.81 15.50 -6.51
CA LEU A 52 -26.76 14.80 -7.80
C LEU A 52 -27.90 13.79 -7.90
N GLY A 53 -28.77 13.96 -8.90
CA GLY A 53 -29.70 12.90 -9.29
C GLY A 53 -28.92 11.67 -9.78
N GLY A 54 -29.44 10.48 -9.51
CA GLY A 54 -28.85 9.21 -9.95
C GLY A 54 -28.29 8.33 -8.81
N ASP A 55 -27.54 7.30 -9.21
CA ASP A 55 -26.88 6.35 -8.32
C ASP A 55 -25.58 6.95 -7.75
N SER A 56 -25.32 6.71 -6.46
CA SER A 56 -24.13 7.12 -5.73
C SER A 56 -23.46 5.92 -5.06
N GLN A 57 -22.13 5.85 -5.11
CA GLN A 57 -21.36 4.87 -4.34
C GLN A 57 -21.09 5.41 -2.94
N VAL A 58 -21.44 4.64 -1.91
CA VAL A 58 -21.29 5.04 -0.51
C VAL A 58 -20.67 3.92 0.33
N VAL A 59 -19.84 4.32 1.29
CA VAL A 59 -19.32 3.47 2.35
C VAL A 59 -20.22 3.64 3.57
N VAL A 60 -20.89 2.56 3.96
CA VAL A 60 -21.78 2.49 5.12
C VAL A 60 -21.03 1.78 6.24
N GLN A 61 -20.54 2.55 7.21
CA GLN A 61 -19.82 2.04 8.37
C GLN A 61 -20.80 1.51 9.41
N LEU A 62 -20.52 0.33 9.96
CA LEU A 62 -21.30 -0.27 11.04
C LEU A 62 -20.79 0.19 12.42
N VAL A 63 -21.66 0.09 13.43
CA VAL A 63 -21.35 0.48 14.82
C VAL A 63 -20.31 -0.42 15.50
N ASP A 64 -20.29 -1.72 15.14
CA ASP A 64 -19.35 -2.68 15.69
C ASP A 64 -17.91 -2.36 15.27
N ALA A 65 -16.97 -2.62 16.18
CA ALA A 65 -15.55 -2.39 15.93
C ALA A 65 -15.01 -3.26 14.78
N PRO A 66 -14.08 -2.76 13.96
CA PRO A 66 -13.34 -3.60 13.03
C PRO A 66 -12.38 -4.55 13.77
N LEU A 67 -11.95 -5.62 13.10
CA LEU A 67 -11.05 -6.62 13.69
C LEU A 67 -9.78 -5.98 14.26
N ALA A 68 -9.18 -4.99 13.59
CA ALA A 68 -7.96 -4.33 14.08
C ALA A 68 -8.16 -3.66 15.45
N VAL A 69 -9.34 -3.10 15.70
CA VAL A 69 -9.68 -2.49 16.99
C VAL A 69 -10.00 -3.56 18.03
N ALA A 70 -10.75 -4.59 17.66
CA ALA A 70 -11.09 -5.71 18.54
C ALA A 70 -9.86 -6.54 18.96
N HIS A 71 -8.92 -6.73 18.04
CA HIS A 71 -7.66 -7.45 18.27
C HIS A 71 -6.67 -6.65 19.13
N GLY A 72 -6.81 -5.32 19.17
CA GLY A 72 -6.05 -4.43 20.04
C GLY A 72 -5.01 -3.57 19.31
N LYS A 73 -4.78 -2.36 19.82
CA LYS A 73 -3.75 -1.44 19.29
C LYS A 73 -2.37 -2.08 19.37
N ASN A 74 -1.57 -1.89 18.32
CA ASN A 74 -0.20 -2.40 18.21
C ASN A 74 -0.06 -3.92 18.45
N ALA A 75 -1.10 -4.71 18.18
CA ALA A 75 -1.12 -6.16 18.42
C ALA A 75 0.07 -6.93 17.80
N LYS A 76 0.65 -6.42 16.69
CA LYS A 76 1.86 -7.00 16.09
C LYS A 76 3.13 -6.83 16.93
N GLN A 77 3.17 -5.83 17.81
CA GLN A 77 4.33 -5.53 18.66
C GLN A 77 4.16 -6.07 20.09
N VAL A 78 2.94 -5.97 20.64
CA VAL A 78 2.68 -6.29 22.07
C VAL A 78 1.88 -7.57 22.28
N GLY A 79 1.54 -8.28 21.19
CA GLY A 79 0.61 -9.40 21.22
C GLY A 79 -0.84 -8.93 21.21
N GLY A 80 -1.68 -9.60 20.41
CA GLY A 80 -3.09 -9.26 20.28
C GLY A 80 -3.98 -9.92 21.31
N LYS A 81 -5.16 -9.33 21.55
CA LYS A 81 -6.17 -9.80 22.50
C LYS A 81 -6.91 -11.06 22.05
N LEU A 82 -6.92 -11.33 20.74
CA LEU A 82 -7.71 -12.40 20.13
C LEU A 82 -6.79 -13.46 19.53
N SER A 83 -7.05 -14.73 19.86
CA SER A 83 -6.42 -15.87 19.18
C SER A 83 -6.83 -15.93 17.71
N PRO A 84 -6.08 -16.64 16.85
CA PRO A 84 -6.45 -16.80 15.44
C PRO A 84 -7.87 -17.38 15.24
N ALA A 85 -8.31 -18.28 16.13
CA ALA A 85 -9.68 -18.82 16.09
C ALA A 85 -10.70 -17.73 16.43
N GLN A 86 -10.48 -16.99 17.52
CA GLN A 86 -11.36 -15.89 17.91
C GLN A 86 -11.44 -14.78 16.86
N GLN A 87 -10.34 -14.50 16.14
CA GLN A 87 -10.36 -13.55 15.02
C GLN A 87 -11.26 -14.04 13.87
N ARG A 88 -11.22 -15.34 13.54
CA ARG A 88 -12.10 -15.92 12.51
C ARG A 88 -13.56 -15.85 12.94
N ASP A 89 -13.86 -16.24 14.18
CA ASP A 89 -15.22 -16.19 14.73
C ASP A 89 -15.76 -14.76 14.73
N TYR A 90 -14.92 -13.79 15.12
CA TYR A 90 -15.27 -12.37 15.08
C TYR A 90 -15.57 -11.88 13.65
N LEU A 91 -14.75 -12.28 12.66
CA LEU A 91 -15.00 -11.94 11.26
C LEU A 91 -16.30 -12.55 10.73
N VAL A 92 -16.65 -13.78 11.14
CA VAL A 92 -17.94 -14.41 10.79
C VAL A 92 -19.10 -13.62 11.39
N GLN A 93 -19.01 -13.21 12.66
CA GLN A 93 -20.03 -12.38 13.31
C GLN A 93 -20.21 -11.03 12.62
N LEU A 94 -19.11 -10.35 12.26
CA LEU A 94 -19.19 -9.11 11.48
C LEU A 94 -19.84 -9.35 10.11
N GLY A 95 -19.48 -10.44 9.43
CA GLY A 95 -20.05 -10.82 8.15
C GLY A 95 -21.57 -10.97 8.19
N GLN A 96 -22.10 -11.67 9.20
CA GLN A 96 -23.55 -11.85 9.39
C GLN A 96 -24.30 -10.52 9.58
N LYS A 97 -23.71 -9.60 10.37
CA LYS A 97 -24.29 -8.26 10.58
C LYS A 97 -24.27 -7.44 9.29
N GLN A 98 -23.18 -7.51 8.53
CA GLN A 98 -23.06 -6.88 7.22
C GLN A 98 -24.08 -7.46 6.23
N ASP A 99 -24.33 -8.77 6.24
CA ASP A 99 -25.34 -9.41 5.39
C ASP A 99 -26.77 -8.95 5.71
N THR A 100 -27.08 -8.78 6.99
CA THR A 100 -28.37 -8.25 7.43
C THR A 100 -28.56 -6.81 6.95
N LEU A 101 -27.53 -5.97 7.08
CA LEU A 101 -27.57 -4.60 6.57
C LEU A 101 -27.70 -4.55 5.05
N LEU A 102 -26.95 -5.39 4.32
CA LEU A 102 -27.04 -5.46 2.86
C LEU A 102 -28.42 -5.90 2.39
N ALA A 103 -29.09 -6.83 3.09
CA ALA A 103 -30.46 -7.21 2.79
C ALA A 103 -31.43 -6.02 2.91
N GLN A 104 -31.28 -5.20 3.94
CA GLN A 104 -32.08 -3.97 4.11
C GLN A 104 -31.78 -2.94 3.00
N ILE A 105 -30.51 -2.76 2.63
CA ILE A 105 -30.11 -1.85 1.55
C ILE A 105 -30.64 -2.32 0.18
N ARG A 106 -30.68 -3.64 -0.08
CA ARG A 106 -31.27 -4.20 -1.31
C ARG A 106 -32.77 -3.91 -1.40
N ASN A 107 -33.51 -3.86 -0.28
CA ASN A 107 -34.90 -3.43 -0.27
C ASN A 107 -35.08 -1.95 -0.65
N LEU A 108 -34.04 -1.14 -0.48
CA LEU A 108 -33.96 0.26 -0.96
C LEU A 108 -33.40 0.36 -2.39
N ARG A 109 -33.34 -0.77 -3.12
CA ARG A 109 -32.77 -0.90 -4.47
C ARG A 109 -31.27 -0.61 -4.55
N GLY A 110 -30.55 -0.70 -3.43
CA GLY A 110 -29.09 -0.63 -3.41
C GLY A 110 -28.46 -1.94 -3.91
N ARG A 111 -27.25 -1.82 -4.47
CA ARG A 111 -26.42 -2.93 -4.97
C ARG A 111 -25.12 -2.99 -4.18
N ASP A 112 -24.70 -4.18 -3.80
CA ASP A 112 -23.44 -4.39 -3.08
C ASP A 112 -22.23 -4.33 -4.01
N LEU A 113 -21.19 -3.63 -3.54
CA LEU A 113 -19.88 -3.51 -4.20
C LEU A 113 -18.78 -4.22 -3.41
N GLY A 114 -18.91 -4.31 -2.08
CA GLY A 114 -17.92 -4.99 -1.25
C GLY A 114 -18.16 -4.87 0.25
N LYS A 115 -17.36 -5.62 1.02
CA LYS A 115 -17.38 -5.63 2.49
C LYS A 115 -15.97 -5.39 3.03
N LEU A 116 -15.87 -4.59 4.09
CA LEU A 116 -14.66 -4.29 4.82
C LEU A 116 -14.87 -4.72 6.28
N SER A 117 -13.94 -5.50 6.84
CA SER A 117 -14.08 -5.98 8.23
C SER A 117 -12.78 -5.90 9.06
N LYS A 118 -11.63 -5.69 8.41
CA LYS A 118 -10.32 -5.72 9.07
C LYS A 118 -9.90 -4.37 9.64
N ALA A 119 -9.75 -3.36 8.79
CA ALA A 119 -9.36 -2.00 9.18
C ALA A 119 -10.57 -1.10 9.47
N LEU A 120 -11.61 -1.26 8.65
CA LEU A 120 -12.91 -0.63 8.80
C LEU A 120 -13.99 -1.72 8.79
N ASN A 121 -15.04 -1.56 9.60
CA ASN A 121 -16.23 -2.41 9.54
C ASN A 121 -17.29 -1.66 8.74
N ALA A 122 -17.40 -1.94 7.46
CA ALA A 122 -18.29 -1.25 6.54
C ALA A 122 -18.73 -2.12 5.37
N VAL A 123 -19.86 -1.76 4.78
CA VAL A 123 -20.27 -2.25 3.47
C VAL A 123 -20.18 -1.12 2.46
N VAL A 124 -19.79 -1.44 1.23
CA VAL A 124 -19.74 -0.46 0.13
C VAL A 124 -20.83 -0.82 -0.86
N VAL A 125 -21.65 0.17 -1.21
CA VAL A 125 -22.87 -0.05 -2.00
C VAL A 125 -23.06 1.07 -3.02
N THR A 126 -23.67 0.74 -4.15
CA THR A 126 -24.28 1.71 -5.06
C THR A 126 -25.75 1.87 -4.68
N ILE A 127 -26.22 3.09 -4.46
CA ILE A 127 -27.62 3.36 -4.14
C ILE A 127 -28.05 4.72 -4.70
N ALA A 128 -29.33 4.88 -5.04
CA ALA A 128 -29.89 6.18 -5.40
C ALA A 128 -29.58 7.23 -4.31
N ALA A 129 -29.07 8.40 -4.71
CA ALA A 129 -28.68 9.46 -3.78
C ALA A 129 -29.84 9.85 -2.83
N SER A 130 -31.09 9.78 -3.31
CA SER A 130 -32.30 10.05 -2.53
C SER A 130 -32.58 9.03 -1.41
N GLN A 131 -32.00 7.82 -1.49
CA GLN A 131 -32.17 6.75 -0.50
C GLN A 131 -31.06 6.75 0.57
N VAL A 132 -30.02 7.57 0.42
CA VAL A 132 -28.93 7.65 1.41
C VAL A 132 -29.41 8.00 2.82
N PRO A 133 -30.38 8.92 3.03
CA PRO A 133 -30.95 9.16 4.36
C PRO A 133 -31.63 7.94 4.96
N ALA A 134 -32.33 7.14 4.14
CA ALA A 134 -32.97 5.91 4.59
C ALA A 134 -31.93 4.88 5.03
N VAL A 135 -30.81 4.76 4.30
CA VAL A 135 -29.68 3.91 4.70
C VAL A 135 -29.05 4.38 6.02
N ALA A 136 -28.85 5.69 6.19
CA ALA A 136 -28.28 6.24 7.41
C ALA A 136 -29.15 6.03 8.65
N ALA A 137 -30.47 5.85 8.45
CA ALA A 137 -31.43 5.54 9.51
C ALA A 137 -31.53 4.04 9.84
N LEU A 138 -30.86 3.15 9.08
CA LEU A 138 -30.92 1.71 9.34
C LEU A 138 -30.23 1.34 10.67
N PRO A 139 -30.77 0.37 11.42
CA PRO A 139 -30.14 -0.11 12.65
C PRO A 139 -28.72 -0.62 12.41
N GLY A 140 -27.80 -0.26 13.30
CA GLY A 140 -26.40 -0.69 13.24
C GLY A 140 -25.52 0.13 12.28
N VAL A 141 -26.07 1.13 11.58
CA VAL A 141 -25.28 2.09 10.79
C VAL A 141 -24.72 3.18 11.71
N ARG A 142 -23.42 3.44 11.57
CA ARG A 142 -22.68 4.49 12.29
C ARG A 142 -22.48 5.74 11.43
N THR A 143 -21.99 5.57 10.20
CA THR A 143 -21.79 6.68 9.25
C THR A 143 -22.07 6.23 7.82
N VAL A 144 -22.48 7.16 6.97
CA VAL A 144 -22.57 6.96 5.51
C VAL A 144 -21.74 8.04 4.84
N ARG A 145 -20.74 7.63 4.05
CA ARG A 145 -19.79 8.54 3.38
C ARG A 145 -19.77 8.26 1.89
N GLN A 146 -19.73 9.31 1.08
CA GLN A 146 -19.53 9.14 -0.36
C GLN A 146 -18.16 8.51 -0.64
N LEU A 147 -18.15 7.63 -1.63
CA LEU A 147 -16.92 7.11 -2.21
C LEU A 147 -16.51 8.00 -3.38
N HIS A 148 -15.26 8.46 -3.36
CA HIS A 148 -14.67 9.28 -4.41
C HIS A 148 -13.53 8.51 -5.05
N ASP A 149 -13.40 8.65 -6.36
CA ASP A 149 -12.16 8.32 -7.06
C ASP A 149 -11.20 9.51 -6.95
N TYR A 150 -9.91 9.21 -7.01
CA TYR A 150 -8.83 10.17 -6.81
C TYR A 150 -7.93 10.22 -8.03
N GLN A 151 -7.01 11.19 -8.06
CA GLN A 151 -6.02 11.31 -9.12
C GLN A 151 -4.62 11.12 -8.57
N LEU A 152 -3.73 10.54 -9.38
CA LEU A 152 -2.30 10.47 -9.11
C LEU A 152 -1.71 11.89 -8.99
N ASP A 153 -0.86 12.09 -7.99
CA ASP A 153 -0.13 13.34 -7.77
C ASP A 153 1.28 12.99 -7.26
N LEU A 154 2.31 13.62 -7.83
CA LEU A 154 3.69 13.46 -7.36
C LEU A 154 4.47 14.77 -7.50
N SER A 155 5.23 15.06 -6.45
CA SER A 155 6.40 15.94 -6.48
C SER A 155 7.62 15.11 -6.08
N GLU A 156 8.60 15.00 -6.97
CA GLU A 156 9.84 14.25 -6.73
C GLU A 156 10.72 14.93 -5.66
N THR A 157 11.09 14.23 -4.58
CA THR A 157 12.12 14.73 -3.64
C THR A 157 12.85 13.61 -2.88
N VAL A 158 13.79 12.90 -3.53
CA VAL A 158 14.73 11.99 -2.82
C VAL A 158 16.03 12.68 -2.37
N PRO A 159 16.67 13.57 -3.16
CA PRO A 159 17.94 14.15 -2.73
C PRO A 159 17.82 15.08 -1.51
N TYR A 160 16.64 15.68 -1.29
CA TYR A 160 16.45 16.72 -0.27
C TYR A 160 16.18 16.21 1.15
N ILE A 161 15.78 14.95 1.34
CA ILE A 161 15.32 14.43 2.65
C ILE A 161 16.43 13.80 3.51
N GLY A 162 17.70 13.88 3.10
CA GLY A 162 18.84 13.45 3.91
C GLY A 162 19.00 11.93 4.10
N ALA A 163 18.36 11.12 3.26
CA ALA A 163 18.37 9.65 3.36
C ALA A 163 19.79 9.04 3.37
N THR A 164 20.73 9.63 2.60
CA THR A 164 22.12 9.19 2.53
C THR A 164 22.82 9.16 3.89
N ALA A 165 22.54 10.12 4.77
CA ALA A 165 23.17 10.19 6.09
C ALA A 165 22.78 8.99 6.96
N VAL A 166 21.51 8.58 6.90
CA VAL A 166 20.96 7.46 7.67
C VAL A 166 21.42 6.12 7.09
N GLN A 167 21.54 6.02 5.76
CA GLN A 167 22.10 4.84 5.09
C GLN A 167 23.58 4.61 5.40
N ASN A 168 24.38 5.68 5.44
CA ASN A 168 25.81 5.61 5.73
C ASN A 168 26.12 5.12 7.15
N VAL A 169 25.18 5.27 8.08
CA VAL A 169 25.28 4.73 9.45
C VAL A 169 24.62 3.35 9.59
N GLY A 170 24.24 2.71 8.47
CA GLY A 170 23.84 1.30 8.40
C GLY A 170 22.32 1.04 8.29
N PHE A 171 21.47 2.06 8.34
CA PHE A 171 20.02 1.88 8.22
C PHE A 171 19.57 1.97 6.76
N ASN A 172 19.22 0.81 6.18
CA ASN A 172 18.76 0.71 4.79
C ASN A 172 17.30 0.24 4.65
N GLY A 173 16.58 0.07 5.77
CA GLY A 173 15.21 -0.46 5.77
C GLY A 173 15.09 -1.98 5.78
N ALA A 174 16.19 -2.73 5.95
CA ALA A 174 16.14 -4.18 6.12
C ALA A 174 15.19 -4.59 7.25
N GLY A 175 14.37 -5.62 7.01
CA GLY A 175 13.34 -6.08 7.94
C GLY A 175 12.03 -5.28 7.90
N VAL A 176 11.98 -4.16 7.17
CA VAL A 176 10.75 -3.38 6.95
C VAL A 176 10.05 -3.85 5.68
N ARG A 177 8.71 -3.89 5.73
CA ARG A 177 7.83 -4.15 4.59
C ARG A 177 7.02 -2.89 4.31
N VAL A 178 7.02 -2.43 3.06
CA VAL A 178 6.28 -1.24 2.62
C VAL A 178 5.26 -1.64 1.57
N ALA A 179 4.00 -1.23 1.74
CA ALA A 179 2.96 -1.41 0.72
C ALA A 179 2.84 -0.14 -0.11
N VAL A 180 2.92 -0.29 -1.43
CA VAL A 180 2.77 0.78 -2.41
C VAL A 180 1.38 0.66 -3.02
N LEU A 181 0.51 1.62 -2.74
CA LEU A 181 -0.87 1.66 -3.21
C LEU A 181 -0.96 2.62 -4.41
N ASP A 182 -0.81 2.08 -5.62
CA ASP A 182 -0.57 2.91 -6.81
C ASP A 182 -1.02 2.19 -8.10
N THR A 183 -0.41 2.48 -9.27
CA THR A 183 -0.71 1.84 -10.57
C THR A 183 -0.14 0.43 -10.72
N GLY A 184 0.59 -0.07 -9.73
CA GLY A 184 1.28 -1.37 -9.75
C GLY A 184 2.79 -1.21 -9.53
N ILE A 185 3.53 -2.31 -9.64
CA ILE A 185 5.00 -2.27 -9.70
C ILE A 185 5.47 -3.21 -10.82
N ASP A 186 6.28 -2.72 -11.77
CA ASP A 186 7.07 -3.59 -12.65
C ASP A 186 8.14 -4.31 -11.83
N TYR A 187 7.77 -5.48 -11.28
CA TYR A 187 8.66 -6.32 -10.49
C TYR A 187 9.74 -7.01 -11.33
N THR A 188 9.70 -6.90 -12.66
CA THR A 188 10.76 -7.41 -13.55
C THR A 188 11.91 -6.41 -13.71
N HIS A 189 11.72 -5.16 -13.24
CA HIS A 189 12.70 -4.10 -13.34
C HIS A 189 13.99 -4.42 -12.55
N LYS A 190 15.15 -4.05 -13.10
CA LYS A 190 16.46 -4.33 -12.50
C LYS A 190 16.64 -3.77 -11.09
N PHE A 191 16.05 -2.61 -10.81
CA PHE A 191 16.15 -1.95 -9.50
C PHE A 191 15.35 -2.67 -8.41
N PHE A 192 14.49 -3.62 -8.80
CA PHE A 192 13.80 -4.53 -7.89
C PHE A 192 14.35 -5.96 -7.95
N GLY A 193 15.55 -6.15 -8.53
CA GLY A 193 16.22 -7.44 -8.62
C GLY A 193 15.70 -8.35 -9.74
N GLY A 194 14.84 -7.85 -10.62
CA GLY A 194 14.45 -8.56 -11.84
C GLY A 194 15.50 -8.45 -12.95
N PRO A 195 15.32 -9.15 -14.09
CA PRO A 195 16.27 -9.10 -15.20
C PRO A 195 16.41 -7.71 -15.85
N GLY A 196 15.38 -6.86 -15.75
CA GLY A 196 15.36 -5.52 -16.35
C GLY A 196 15.43 -5.52 -17.88
N THR A 197 14.96 -6.60 -18.52
CA THR A 197 14.95 -6.73 -19.99
C THR A 197 13.53 -6.62 -20.54
N ALA A 198 13.40 -6.10 -21.76
CA ALA A 198 12.11 -6.07 -22.45
C ALA A 198 11.48 -7.46 -22.59
N ALA A 199 12.31 -8.50 -22.80
CA ALA A 199 11.82 -9.87 -22.88
C ALA A 199 11.22 -10.36 -21.56
N ALA A 200 11.83 -10.05 -20.41
CA ALA A 200 11.27 -10.39 -19.10
C ALA A 200 9.98 -9.63 -18.82
N TYR A 201 9.93 -8.33 -19.14
CA TYR A 201 8.73 -7.53 -19.00
C TYR A 201 7.60 -8.04 -19.90
N THR A 202 7.86 -8.33 -21.18
CA THR A 202 6.86 -8.90 -22.09
C THR A 202 6.39 -10.29 -21.66
N ALA A 203 7.25 -11.10 -21.03
CA ALA A 203 6.85 -12.38 -20.49
C ALA A 203 5.88 -12.25 -19.30
N ALA A 204 6.03 -11.20 -18.49
CA ALA A 204 5.16 -10.94 -17.33
C ALA A 204 3.90 -10.14 -17.70
N TYR A 205 4.05 -9.02 -18.41
CA TYR A 205 2.96 -8.10 -18.73
C TYR A 205 2.25 -8.46 -20.05
N GLY A 206 2.97 -9.00 -21.02
CA GLY A 206 2.54 -9.07 -22.42
C GLY A 206 2.91 -7.82 -23.22
N THR A 207 2.23 -7.62 -24.36
CA THR A 207 2.53 -6.53 -25.30
C THR A 207 1.47 -5.44 -25.36
N THR A 208 0.31 -5.66 -24.74
CA THR A 208 -0.79 -4.69 -24.69
C THR A 208 -1.51 -4.76 -23.36
N THR A 209 -2.29 -3.74 -23.01
CA THR A 209 -3.17 -3.76 -21.83
C THR A 209 -4.33 -4.78 -21.93
N ALA A 210 -4.50 -5.42 -23.09
CA ALA A 210 -5.49 -6.49 -23.28
C ALA A 210 -4.87 -7.89 -23.23
N ASP A 211 -3.55 -8.00 -23.09
CA ASP A 211 -2.89 -9.30 -22.89
C ASP A 211 -3.35 -9.90 -21.56
N THR A 212 -3.40 -11.23 -21.47
CA THR A 212 -3.90 -11.91 -20.26
C THR A 212 -2.79 -12.24 -19.28
N ARG A 213 -1.52 -12.17 -19.70
CA ARG A 213 -0.36 -12.41 -18.83
C ARG A 213 -0.31 -11.42 -17.65
N ASN A 214 -0.69 -10.17 -17.88
CA ASN A 214 -0.78 -9.16 -16.82
C ASN A 214 -1.86 -9.44 -15.76
N THR A 215 -2.63 -10.53 -15.88
CA THR A 215 -3.63 -10.95 -14.88
C THR A 215 -3.22 -12.20 -14.11
N THR A 216 -2.06 -12.79 -14.42
CA THR A 216 -1.61 -14.06 -13.86
C THR A 216 -0.15 -14.01 -13.45
N THR A 217 0.14 -14.48 -12.23
CA THR A 217 1.49 -14.38 -11.65
C THR A 217 2.58 -15.16 -12.42
N ASP A 218 2.18 -16.13 -13.25
CA ASP A 218 3.02 -16.91 -14.18
C ASP A 218 4.32 -17.51 -13.61
N GLY A 219 4.38 -17.70 -12.28
CA GLY A 219 5.59 -18.08 -11.56
C GLY A 219 6.69 -17.00 -11.52
N LEU A 220 6.42 -15.82 -12.07
CA LEU A 220 7.29 -14.64 -12.08
C LEU A 220 7.04 -13.72 -10.89
N PHE A 221 5.84 -13.80 -10.30
CA PHE A 221 5.44 -13.08 -9.09
C PHE A 221 4.98 -14.06 -7.99
N PRO A 222 5.28 -13.80 -6.70
CA PRO A 222 6.10 -12.71 -6.15
C PRO A 222 7.60 -12.89 -6.41
N THR A 223 8.37 -11.81 -6.25
CA THR A 223 9.84 -11.82 -6.35
C THR A 223 10.51 -11.70 -4.98
N ALA A 224 11.84 -11.76 -4.94
CA ALA A 224 12.61 -11.57 -3.70
C ALA A 224 12.46 -10.15 -3.11
N LYS A 225 12.17 -9.14 -3.95
CA LYS A 225 12.05 -7.73 -3.55
C LYS A 225 10.59 -7.29 -3.44
N VAL A 226 9.77 -7.64 -4.42
CA VAL A 226 8.33 -7.39 -4.43
C VAL A 226 7.65 -8.68 -3.99
N VAL A 227 7.51 -8.82 -2.68
CA VAL A 227 7.25 -10.11 -2.02
C VAL A 227 5.77 -10.49 -1.95
N GLY A 228 4.91 -9.68 -2.53
CA GLY A 228 3.47 -9.92 -2.60
C GLY A 228 2.72 -8.69 -3.07
N GLY A 229 1.42 -8.84 -3.26
CA GLY A 229 0.61 -7.80 -3.85
C GLY A 229 -0.66 -8.33 -4.48
N PHE A 230 -1.47 -7.42 -5.02
CA PHE A 230 -2.74 -7.73 -5.66
C PHE A 230 -3.20 -6.56 -6.53
N ASP A 231 -3.84 -6.86 -7.66
CA ASP A 231 -4.53 -5.87 -8.49
C ASP A 231 -6.03 -5.82 -8.16
N PHE A 232 -6.50 -4.64 -7.79
CA PHE A 232 -7.90 -4.40 -7.46
C PHE A 232 -8.68 -3.73 -8.60
N VAL A 233 -8.02 -3.31 -9.67
CA VAL A 233 -8.59 -2.48 -10.74
C VAL A 233 -8.54 -3.13 -12.11
N GLY A 234 -7.45 -3.83 -12.44
CA GLY A 234 -7.17 -4.34 -13.78
C GLY A 234 -6.91 -3.24 -14.81
N GLU A 235 -6.88 -3.63 -16.08
CA GLU A 235 -6.30 -2.86 -17.19
C GLU A 235 -7.31 -2.02 -17.95
N ARG A 236 -8.60 -2.13 -17.61
CA ARG A 236 -9.69 -1.47 -18.35
C ARG A 236 -10.40 -0.39 -17.56
N TRP A 237 -10.35 -0.43 -16.23
CA TRP A 237 -10.95 0.61 -15.41
C TRP A 237 -10.23 1.95 -15.66
N PRO A 238 -10.91 3.13 -15.73
CA PRO A 238 -12.32 3.38 -15.43
C PRO A 238 -13.27 3.25 -16.62
N SER A 239 -12.77 2.98 -17.83
CA SER A 239 -13.62 2.84 -19.03
C SER A 239 -14.34 1.49 -19.10
N GLY A 240 -13.86 0.50 -18.36
CA GLY A 240 -14.51 -0.78 -18.09
C GLY A 240 -14.77 -1.03 -16.59
N PRO A 241 -15.38 -2.18 -16.24
CA PRO A 241 -15.55 -2.58 -14.86
C PRO A 241 -14.18 -2.84 -14.19
N LEU A 242 -14.15 -2.79 -12.86
CA LEU A 242 -13.01 -3.32 -12.09
C LEU A 242 -12.85 -4.81 -12.42
N ALA A 243 -11.61 -5.24 -12.64
CA ALA A 243 -11.26 -6.63 -12.88
C ALA A 243 -10.10 -7.03 -11.94
N PRO A 244 -10.39 -7.34 -10.66
CA PRO A 244 -9.34 -7.68 -9.70
C PRO A 244 -8.68 -9.02 -10.01
N ASP A 245 -7.37 -9.11 -9.84
CA ASP A 245 -6.57 -10.29 -10.18
C ASP A 245 -5.28 -10.35 -9.32
N PRO A 246 -4.57 -11.51 -9.29
CA PRO A 246 -3.43 -11.69 -8.40
C PRO A 246 -2.13 -11.01 -8.86
N ASP A 247 -2.06 -10.44 -10.06
CA ASP A 247 -0.84 -9.86 -10.62
C ASP A 247 -0.87 -8.32 -10.60
N PRO A 248 -0.14 -7.67 -9.67
CA PRO A 248 -0.10 -6.22 -9.56
C PRO A 248 0.94 -5.56 -10.47
N ILE A 249 1.33 -6.20 -11.57
CA ILE A 249 2.30 -5.64 -12.50
C ILE A 249 1.82 -4.29 -13.05
N ASP A 250 2.72 -3.32 -13.06
CA ASP A 250 2.46 -1.98 -13.57
C ASP A 250 2.52 -1.97 -15.09
N CYS A 251 1.72 -1.11 -15.72
CA CYS A 251 1.81 -0.86 -17.15
C CYS A 251 2.87 0.21 -17.42
N GLY A 252 3.96 -0.15 -18.10
CA GLY A 252 5.00 0.80 -18.51
C GLY A 252 4.71 1.47 -19.86
N PRO A 253 4.34 2.78 -19.92
CA PRO A 253 3.99 3.46 -21.18
C PRO A 253 5.16 3.65 -22.14
N SER A 254 6.40 3.43 -21.68
CA SER A 254 7.59 3.39 -22.53
C SER A 254 7.69 2.13 -23.38
N VAL A 255 6.97 1.06 -23.01
CA VAL A 255 6.99 -0.25 -23.69
C VAL A 255 5.61 -0.61 -24.24
N ILE A 256 4.56 -0.37 -23.46
CA ILE A 256 3.17 -0.63 -23.84
C ILE A 256 2.57 0.65 -24.41
N ALA A 257 2.07 0.57 -25.64
CA ALA A 257 1.42 1.70 -26.28
C ALA A 257 0.12 2.11 -25.55
N ALA A 258 -0.43 3.27 -25.94
CA ALA A 258 -1.76 3.69 -25.50
C ALA A 258 -2.79 2.54 -25.66
N PRO A 259 -3.69 2.33 -24.67
CA PRO A 259 -4.09 3.28 -23.65
C PRO A 259 -3.26 3.24 -22.35
N CYS A 260 -2.14 2.52 -22.30
CA CYS A 260 -1.28 2.48 -21.10
C CYS A 260 -0.91 3.88 -20.58
N ALA A 261 -1.20 4.12 -19.30
CA ALA A 261 -0.91 5.35 -18.57
C ALA A 261 -0.37 5.07 -17.15
N GLY A 262 0.11 3.83 -16.91
CA GLY A 262 0.74 3.43 -15.64
C GLY A 262 2.18 3.93 -15.51
N GLY A 263 2.98 3.21 -14.72
CA GLY A 263 4.40 3.49 -14.47
C GLY A 263 4.66 4.35 -13.24
N HIS A 264 3.63 5.03 -12.72
CA HIS A 264 3.73 5.86 -11.52
C HIS A 264 4.10 5.03 -10.28
N GLY A 265 3.43 3.89 -10.07
CA GLY A 265 3.69 3.02 -8.95
C GLY A 265 5.09 2.40 -8.97
N THR A 266 5.58 2.02 -10.15
CA THR A 266 6.97 1.59 -10.35
C THR A 266 7.96 2.68 -9.97
N HIS A 267 7.70 3.93 -10.35
CA HIS A 267 8.55 5.07 -10.00
C HIS A 267 8.53 5.38 -8.49
N VAL A 268 7.35 5.36 -7.86
CA VAL A 268 7.21 5.50 -6.40
C VAL A 268 7.96 4.40 -5.67
N ALA A 269 7.83 3.15 -6.12
CA ALA A 269 8.55 2.02 -5.55
C ALA A 269 10.07 2.17 -5.65
N ASP A 270 10.56 2.76 -6.74
CA ASP A 270 12.00 3.02 -6.95
C ASP A 270 12.52 4.06 -5.97
N ILE A 271 11.80 5.18 -5.81
CA ILE A 271 12.08 6.20 -4.79
C ILE A 271 12.16 5.57 -3.39
N ILE A 272 11.25 4.68 -3.05
CA ILE A 272 11.20 4.05 -1.73
C ILE A 272 12.36 3.08 -1.55
N ALA A 273 12.51 2.10 -2.44
CA ALA A 273 13.36 0.94 -2.17
C ALA A 273 14.10 0.40 -3.40
N GLY A 274 14.15 1.14 -4.50
CA GLY A 274 14.96 0.79 -5.67
C GLY A 274 16.43 0.63 -5.32
N ASN A 275 17.09 -0.34 -5.94
CA ASN A 275 18.50 -0.61 -5.70
C ASN A 275 19.11 -1.33 -6.92
N ASP A 276 20.07 -0.69 -7.58
CA ASP A 276 20.81 -1.29 -8.70
C ASP A 276 22.07 -2.06 -8.25
N GLY A 277 22.31 -2.16 -6.94
CA GLY A 277 23.52 -2.73 -6.37
C GLY A 277 24.75 -1.83 -6.47
N ALA A 278 24.59 -0.61 -6.99
CA ALA A 278 25.65 0.34 -7.27
C ALA A 278 25.26 1.76 -6.82
N SER A 279 25.17 2.71 -7.77
CA SER A 279 24.98 4.14 -7.49
C SER A 279 23.53 4.54 -7.23
N HIS A 280 22.56 3.79 -7.76
CA HIS A 280 21.15 4.14 -7.63
C HIS A 280 20.52 3.42 -6.43
N LYS A 281 20.07 4.22 -5.46
CA LYS A 281 19.40 3.73 -4.25
C LYS A 281 18.22 4.63 -3.91
N GLY A 282 17.07 4.01 -3.70
CA GLY A 282 15.94 4.63 -3.02
C GLY A 282 16.27 4.95 -1.56
N VAL A 283 15.29 5.49 -0.85
CA VAL A 283 15.42 5.90 0.56
C VAL A 283 15.72 4.72 1.49
N ALA A 284 15.10 3.57 1.24
CA ALA A 284 15.19 2.36 2.03
C ALA A 284 15.46 1.14 1.11
N PRO A 285 16.67 1.02 0.53
CA PRO A 285 16.98 0.03 -0.51
C PRO A 285 16.96 -1.42 -0.01
N GLY A 286 16.95 -1.65 1.31
CA GLY A 286 16.80 -2.96 1.95
C GLY A 286 15.36 -3.35 2.30
N ALA A 287 14.39 -2.44 2.15
CA ALA A 287 12.98 -2.74 2.45
C ALA A 287 12.38 -3.70 1.41
N LEU A 288 11.44 -4.53 1.84
CA LEU A 288 10.63 -5.38 0.96
C LEU A 288 9.34 -4.64 0.57
N LEU A 289 8.90 -4.82 -0.67
CA LEU A 289 7.74 -4.13 -1.22
C LEU A 289 6.53 -5.05 -1.36
N TYR A 290 5.34 -4.49 -1.13
CA TYR A 290 4.06 -5.04 -1.55
C TYR A 290 3.45 -4.14 -2.63
N ALA A 291 3.15 -4.70 -3.79
CA ALA A 291 2.50 -3.97 -4.88
C ALA A 291 0.98 -4.07 -4.74
N VAL A 292 0.31 -2.96 -4.45
CA VAL A 292 -1.15 -2.92 -4.27
C VAL A 292 -1.71 -2.00 -5.36
N LYS A 293 -2.14 -2.59 -6.46
CA LYS A 293 -2.59 -1.83 -7.63
C LYS A 293 -4.05 -1.39 -7.41
N VAL A 294 -4.21 -0.10 -7.17
CA VAL A 294 -5.49 0.57 -6.86
C VAL A 294 -5.78 1.72 -7.81
N CYS A 295 -4.80 2.04 -8.67
CA CYS A 295 -4.90 3.07 -9.70
C CYS A 295 -4.87 2.46 -11.09
N SER A 296 -5.62 3.11 -11.98
CA SER A 296 -5.85 2.69 -13.35
C SER A 296 -4.54 2.49 -14.12
N ALA A 297 -4.49 1.43 -14.93
CA ALA A 297 -3.42 1.24 -15.90
C ALA A 297 -3.60 2.13 -17.14
N VAL A 298 -4.76 2.79 -17.33
CA VAL A 298 -5.15 3.49 -18.56
C VAL A 298 -5.63 4.93 -18.36
N SER A 299 -5.55 5.43 -17.13
CA SER A 299 -5.86 6.82 -16.76
C SER A 299 -5.11 7.20 -15.48
N THR A 300 -5.16 8.47 -15.09
CA THR A 300 -4.61 8.94 -13.80
C THR A 300 -5.53 8.66 -12.61
N SER A 301 -6.63 7.93 -12.80
CA SER A 301 -7.64 7.71 -11.77
C SER A 301 -7.20 6.62 -10.79
N CYS A 302 -7.58 6.76 -9.52
CA CYS A 302 -7.42 5.77 -8.48
C CYS A 302 -8.77 5.42 -7.87
N SER A 303 -9.07 4.12 -7.83
CA SER A 303 -10.36 3.63 -7.35
C SER A 303 -10.50 3.86 -5.84
N GLY A 304 -11.55 4.58 -5.47
CA GLY A 304 -11.91 4.73 -4.06
C GLY A 304 -12.25 3.40 -3.38
N LEU A 305 -12.77 2.44 -4.15
CA LEU A 305 -13.12 1.08 -3.68
C LEU A 305 -11.88 0.26 -3.32
N ALA A 306 -10.85 0.38 -4.14
CA ALA A 306 -9.63 -0.41 -4.04
C ALA A 306 -8.70 0.04 -2.90
N ARG A 307 -8.90 1.25 -2.34
CA ARG A 307 -8.08 1.74 -1.23
C ARG A 307 -8.58 1.30 0.15
N PRO A 308 -7.76 0.60 0.96
CA PRO A 308 -8.05 0.41 2.36
C PRO A 308 -8.08 1.78 3.06
N ARG A 309 -9.20 2.10 3.72
CA ARG A 309 -9.31 3.23 4.66
C ARG A 309 -8.94 2.82 6.07
#